data_AF-A0A9E1IBG5-F1
#
_entry.id   AF-A0A9E1IBG5-F1
#
_cell.length_a   1.000
_cell.length_b   1.000
_cell.length_c   1.000
_cell.angle_alpha   90.00
_cell.angle_beta   90.00
_cell.angle_gamma   90.00
#
_symmetry.space_group_name_H-M   'P 1'
#
loop_
_entity.id
_entity.type
_entity.pdbx_description
1 polymer ?
#
loop_
_entity_poly.entity_id
_entity_poly.type
_entity_poly.pdbx_seq_one_letter_code
_entity_poly.pdbx_strand_id
1 'polypeptide(L)'
;MVQLEAFRNCWLALRKIMAELACDGDQLWMALADVDGVLARPNCRREQLGRAVEGAIEKAKESTSFAARVDEMEPRLVALVVLLGREWAHLHNLLRSKELGQRFPVEVVEYDPLWLERFDEEAEFLDGEFGPDCVTRIEHFGSTAVPGLSSKPTIDILVELPSFEVGEQEVKPRLVEAGYIYFWRSDCPPGHMMFVKGYGEEGGQKYHLHLAPSGHPLWDRLLFCRYLERHPNMAHQYGSLKRRLAKVHRHDREAYTNGKTAFVTEVTERAREEVMSKAQILDREETSP
;
A
#
# COMPACT_ATOMS: atom_id res chain seq x y z
N MET A 1 7.88 -12.21 -15.17
CA MET A 1 7.95 -11.99 -16.63
C MET A 1 7.13 -10.78 -17.05
N VAL A 2 5.83 -10.73 -16.77
CA VAL A 2 4.92 -9.61 -17.13
C VAL A 2 5.43 -8.20 -16.73
N GLN A 3 6.08 -8.07 -15.57
CA GLN A 3 6.60 -6.78 -15.06
C GLN A 3 7.89 -6.29 -15.74
N LEU A 4 8.73 -7.19 -16.27
CA LEU A 4 9.92 -6.82 -17.05
C LEU A 4 9.50 -6.36 -18.46
N GLU A 5 8.40 -6.91 -18.96
CA GLU A 5 7.83 -6.60 -20.25
C GLU A 5 7.17 -5.21 -20.26
N ALA A 6 6.44 -4.85 -19.19
CA ALA A 6 5.92 -3.50 -18.98
C ALA A 6 7.05 -2.45 -18.92
N PHE A 7 8.09 -2.68 -18.11
CA PHE A 7 9.26 -1.79 -18.06
C PHE A 7 9.96 -1.70 -19.42
N ARG A 8 10.13 -2.82 -20.12
CA ARG A 8 10.72 -2.86 -21.47
C ARG A 8 9.90 -2.03 -22.46
N ASN A 9 8.58 -2.09 -22.40
CA ASN A 9 7.70 -1.30 -23.26
C ASN A 9 7.79 0.19 -22.94
N CYS A 10 7.83 0.57 -21.67
CA CYS A 10 8.05 1.95 -21.23
C CYS A 10 9.43 2.47 -21.65
N TRP A 11 10.48 1.65 -21.53
CA TRP A 11 11.83 1.98 -21.96
C TRP A 11 11.93 2.17 -23.48
N LEU A 12 11.28 1.31 -24.26
CA LEU A 12 11.20 1.44 -25.72
C LEU A 12 10.45 2.71 -26.15
N ALA A 13 9.39 3.10 -25.43
CA ALA A 13 8.67 4.34 -25.68
C ALA A 13 9.53 5.58 -25.38
N LEU A 14 10.24 5.58 -24.24
CA LEU A 14 11.20 6.63 -23.89
C LEU A 14 12.33 6.72 -24.93
N ARG A 15 12.85 5.58 -25.40
CA ARG A 15 13.89 5.52 -26.44
C ARG A 15 13.40 6.11 -27.77
N LYS A 16 12.17 5.82 -28.18
CA LYS A 16 11.61 6.36 -29.42
C LYS A 16 11.49 7.90 -29.37
N ILE A 17 11.01 8.42 -28.23
CA ILE A 17 10.95 9.86 -27.98
C ILE A 17 12.34 10.48 -28.03
N MET A 18 13.35 9.85 -27.42
CA MET A 18 14.73 10.37 -27.41
C MET A 18 15.45 10.24 -28.76
N ALA A 19 15.18 9.20 -29.54
CA ALA A 19 15.75 9.02 -30.89
C ALA A 19 15.19 10.03 -31.90
N GLU A 20 13.92 10.41 -31.78
CA GLU A 20 13.30 11.47 -32.60
C GLU A 20 13.88 12.87 -32.30
N LEU A 21 14.55 13.04 -31.16
CA LEU A 21 15.13 14.30 -30.68
C LEU A 21 16.64 14.40 -30.88
N ALA A 22 17.31 13.29 -31.23
CA ALA A 22 18.75 13.21 -31.38
C ALA A 22 19.22 13.60 -32.79
N CYS A 23 19.30 14.90 -33.07
CA CYS A 23 20.45 15.40 -33.82
C CYS A 23 21.49 15.89 -32.80
N ASP A 24 22.63 15.20 -32.77
CA ASP A 24 23.88 15.51 -32.06
C ASP A 24 23.88 15.55 -30.51
N GLY A 25 24.12 14.39 -29.89
CA GLY A 25 24.38 14.29 -28.45
C GLY A 25 25.03 12.98 -28.04
N ASP A 26 26.33 12.84 -28.30
CA ASP A 26 27.08 11.58 -28.14
C ASP A 26 27.04 10.98 -26.72
N GLN A 27 27.02 11.82 -25.67
CA GLN A 27 27.08 11.35 -24.28
C GLN A 27 25.76 10.76 -23.78
N LEU A 28 24.62 11.35 -24.15
CA LEU A 28 23.31 10.83 -23.77
C LEU A 28 23.04 9.49 -24.49
N TRP A 29 23.43 9.39 -25.76
CA TRP A 29 23.31 8.15 -26.52
C TRP A 29 24.16 7.01 -25.93
N MET A 30 25.39 7.31 -25.52
CA MET A 30 26.26 6.34 -24.82
C MET A 30 25.67 5.87 -23.49
N ALA A 31 25.11 6.79 -22.70
CA ALA A 31 24.43 6.48 -21.45
C ALA A 31 23.22 5.55 -21.63
N LEU A 32 22.45 5.74 -22.70
CA LEU A 32 21.30 4.89 -23.02
C LEU A 32 21.70 3.52 -23.57
N ALA A 33 22.81 3.46 -24.30
CA ALA A 33 23.38 2.20 -24.79
C ALA A 33 23.82 1.28 -23.63
N ASP A 34 24.29 1.84 -22.51
CA ASP A 34 24.64 1.07 -21.31
C ASP A 34 23.42 0.37 -20.71
N VAL A 35 22.27 1.06 -20.65
CA VAL A 35 20.99 0.50 -20.15
C VAL A 35 20.47 -0.57 -21.12
N ASP A 36 20.55 -0.32 -22.44
CA ASP A 36 20.18 -1.29 -23.47
C ASP A 36 21.02 -2.58 -23.39
N GLY A 37 22.32 -2.44 -23.15
CA GLY A 37 23.25 -3.57 -22.98
C GLY A 37 22.97 -4.40 -21.72
N VAL A 38 22.35 -3.82 -20.70
CA VAL A 38 21.90 -4.53 -19.51
C VAL A 38 20.54 -5.21 -19.75
N LEU A 39 19.60 -4.53 -20.43
CA LEU A 39 18.29 -5.09 -20.79
C LEU A 39 18.35 -6.25 -21.78
N ALA A 40 19.34 -6.26 -22.68
CA ALA A 40 19.52 -7.32 -23.66
C ALA A 40 20.00 -8.66 -23.05
N ARG A 41 20.39 -8.67 -21.76
CA ARG A 41 20.91 -9.87 -21.09
C ARG A 41 19.75 -10.81 -20.73
N PRO A 42 19.80 -12.11 -21.09
CA PRO A 42 18.70 -13.05 -20.85
C PRO A 42 18.37 -13.28 -19.36
N ASN A 43 19.30 -12.97 -18.45
CA ASN A 43 19.14 -13.08 -17.00
C ASN A 43 19.38 -11.74 -16.27
N CYS A 44 19.01 -10.62 -16.90
CA CYS A 44 19.16 -9.29 -16.31
C CYS A 44 18.54 -9.20 -14.91
N ARG A 45 19.36 -8.90 -13.90
CA ARG A 45 18.89 -8.70 -12.52
C ARG A 45 18.50 -7.23 -12.32
N ARG A 46 17.43 -6.99 -11.57
CA ARG A 46 16.88 -5.64 -11.31
C ARG A 46 17.93 -4.66 -10.77
N GLU A 47 18.81 -5.10 -9.89
CA GLU A 47 19.92 -4.29 -9.35
C GLU A 47 20.92 -3.81 -10.41
N GLN A 48 21.18 -4.63 -11.43
CA GLN A 48 22.09 -4.27 -12.52
C GLN A 48 21.46 -3.21 -13.41
N LEU A 49 20.14 -3.30 -13.62
CA LEU A 49 19.37 -2.33 -14.37
C LEU A 49 19.25 -1.00 -13.63
N GLY A 50 18.98 -1.02 -12.32
CA GLY A 50 18.92 0.18 -11.48
C GLY A 50 20.23 0.99 -11.53
N ARG A 51 21.38 0.32 -11.35
CA ARG A 51 22.70 0.96 -11.45
C ARG A 51 22.97 1.55 -12.84
N ALA A 52 22.52 0.90 -13.91
CA ALA A 52 22.68 1.41 -15.26
C ALA A 52 21.84 2.67 -15.49
N VAL A 53 20.62 2.71 -14.96
CA VAL A 53 19.73 3.89 -15.04
C VAL A 53 20.29 5.06 -14.23
N GLU A 54 20.75 4.82 -13.00
CA GLU A 54 21.39 5.85 -12.17
C GLU A 54 22.63 6.44 -12.85
N GLY A 55 23.49 5.58 -13.41
CA GLY A 55 24.65 6.02 -14.17
C GLY A 55 24.28 6.83 -15.42
N ALA A 56 23.18 6.47 -16.09
CA ALA A 56 22.70 7.22 -17.25
C ALA A 56 22.18 8.61 -16.87
N ILE A 57 21.49 8.73 -15.73
CA ILE A 57 21.01 10.01 -15.19
C ILE A 57 22.20 10.91 -14.84
N GLU A 58 23.25 10.37 -14.21
CA GLU A 58 24.40 11.18 -13.82
C GLU A 58 25.18 11.70 -15.03
N LYS A 59 25.39 10.85 -16.05
CA LYS A 59 25.98 11.27 -17.33
C LYS A 59 25.13 12.32 -18.06
N ALA A 60 23.80 12.24 -17.95
CA ALA A 60 22.91 13.21 -18.57
C ALA A 60 23.02 14.60 -17.92
N LYS A 61 23.22 14.67 -16.59
CA LYS A 61 23.42 15.93 -15.86
C LYS A 61 24.72 16.65 -16.25
N GLU A 62 25.75 15.92 -16.66
CA GLU A 62 27.03 16.49 -17.10
C GLU A 62 26.97 17.08 -18.52
N SER A 63 25.89 16.83 -19.26
CA SER A 63 25.74 17.33 -20.63
C SER A 63 25.19 18.76 -20.64
N THR A 64 25.97 19.70 -21.17
CA THR A 64 25.62 21.13 -21.26
C THR A 64 24.40 21.44 -22.15
N SER A 65 23.96 20.51 -22.99
CA SER A 65 22.76 20.64 -23.83
C SER A 65 21.48 20.09 -23.19
N PHE A 66 21.58 19.52 -21.99
CA PHE A 66 20.47 18.84 -21.32
C PHE A 66 19.42 19.83 -20.77
N ALA A 67 19.86 20.91 -20.13
CA ALA A 67 18.95 21.87 -19.49
C ALA A 67 18.00 22.57 -20.49
N ALA A 68 18.51 23.05 -21.63
CA ALA A 68 17.71 23.73 -22.65
C ALA A 68 16.69 22.80 -23.33
N ARG A 69 16.99 21.50 -23.42
CA ARG A 69 16.11 20.49 -24.01
C ARG A 69 15.04 20.01 -23.03
N VAL A 70 15.32 20.01 -21.72
CA VAL A 70 14.35 19.67 -20.67
C VAL A 70 13.19 20.69 -20.65
N ASP A 71 13.47 21.98 -20.84
CA ASP A 71 12.46 23.04 -20.90
C ASP A 71 11.52 22.87 -22.11
N GLU A 72 12.01 22.49 -23.30
CA GLU A 72 11.16 22.20 -24.47
C GLU A 72 10.33 20.92 -24.31
N MET A 73 10.82 19.97 -23.50
CA MET A 73 10.22 18.65 -23.30
C MET A 73 9.25 18.59 -22.10
N GLU A 74 9.11 19.67 -21.33
CA GLU A 74 8.40 19.71 -20.04
C GLU A 74 7.00 19.05 -20.09
N PRO A 75 6.10 19.32 -21.06
CA PRO A 75 4.76 18.75 -21.04
C PRO A 75 4.74 17.23 -21.31
N ARG A 76 5.66 16.75 -22.15
CA ARG A 76 5.75 15.33 -22.53
C ARG A 76 6.52 14.52 -21.50
N LEU A 77 7.56 15.11 -20.89
CA LEU A 77 8.26 14.55 -19.74
C LEU A 77 7.34 14.47 -18.54
N VAL A 78 6.51 15.47 -18.26
CA VAL A 78 5.50 15.42 -17.20
C VAL A 78 4.52 14.28 -17.45
N ALA A 79 3.97 14.14 -18.66
CA ALA A 79 3.07 13.03 -18.98
C ALA A 79 3.75 11.65 -18.83
N LEU A 80 5.01 11.54 -19.25
CA LEU A 80 5.80 10.32 -19.11
C LEU A 80 6.18 10.05 -17.65
N VAL A 81 6.51 11.06 -16.85
CA VAL A 81 6.80 10.98 -15.41
C VAL A 81 5.54 10.68 -14.61
N VAL A 82 4.36 11.08 -15.07
CA VAL A 82 3.07 10.71 -14.45
C VAL A 82 2.73 9.24 -14.75
N LEU A 83 2.95 8.78 -16.00
CA LEU A 83 2.77 7.37 -16.40
C LEU A 83 3.81 6.45 -15.73
N LEU A 84 5.09 6.83 -15.80
CA LEU A 84 6.18 6.17 -15.11
C LEU A 84 6.01 6.29 -13.60
N GLY A 85 5.49 7.38 -13.05
CA GLY A 85 5.26 7.54 -11.61
C GLY A 85 4.21 6.56 -11.06
N ARG A 86 3.16 6.25 -11.83
CA ARG A 86 2.17 5.24 -11.45
C ARG A 86 2.75 3.81 -11.50
N GLU A 87 3.53 3.48 -12.53
CA GLU A 87 4.16 2.16 -12.68
C GLU A 87 5.41 2.00 -11.79
N TRP A 88 6.19 3.06 -11.60
CA TRP A 88 7.37 3.17 -10.73
C TRP A 88 6.96 3.19 -9.27
N ALA A 89 5.86 3.84 -8.88
CA ALA A 89 5.31 3.66 -7.53
C ALA A 89 5.02 2.18 -7.28
N HIS A 90 4.43 1.46 -8.24
CA HIS A 90 4.18 0.02 -8.12
C HIS A 90 5.48 -0.82 -8.08
N LEU A 91 6.47 -0.52 -8.94
CA LEU A 91 7.77 -1.20 -9.01
C LEU A 91 8.67 -0.91 -7.79
N HIS A 92 8.72 0.35 -7.36
CA HIS A 92 9.36 0.81 -6.13
C HIS A 92 8.70 0.13 -4.94
N ASN A 93 7.36 0.09 -4.85
CA ASN A 93 6.64 -0.59 -3.77
C ASN A 93 6.91 -2.11 -3.73
N LEU A 94 7.10 -2.76 -4.88
CA LEU A 94 7.44 -4.18 -4.95
C LEU A 94 8.90 -4.46 -4.55
N LEU A 95 9.84 -3.60 -4.95
CA LEU A 95 11.24 -3.66 -4.51
C LEU A 95 11.34 -3.38 -3.01
N ARG A 96 10.63 -2.35 -2.54
CA ARG A 96 10.45 -2.05 -1.12
C ARG A 96 9.79 -3.19 -0.39
N SER A 97 8.84 -3.95 -0.96
CA SER A 97 8.17 -5.06 -0.26
C SER A 97 9.15 -6.14 0.19
N LYS A 98 10.13 -6.50 -0.65
CA LYS A 98 11.19 -7.46 -0.27
C LYS A 98 12.19 -6.86 0.71
N GLU A 99 12.64 -5.62 0.48
CA GLU A 99 13.56 -4.93 1.39
C GLU A 99 12.91 -4.64 2.77
N LEU A 100 11.65 -4.21 2.79
CA LEU A 100 10.79 -4.08 3.97
C LEU A 100 10.56 -5.43 4.63
N GLY A 101 10.43 -6.53 3.88
CA GLY A 101 10.32 -7.88 4.44
C GLY A 101 11.60 -8.32 5.16
N GLN A 102 12.76 -7.89 4.67
CA GLN A 102 14.03 -8.12 5.36
C GLN A 102 14.20 -7.22 6.58
N ARG A 103 13.92 -5.92 6.42
CA ARG A 103 14.10 -4.90 7.47
C ARG A 103 13.02 -4.95 8.55
N PHE A 104 11.81 -5.34 8.19
CA PHE A 104 10.64 -5.47 9.06
C PHE A 104 9.98 -6.84 8.86
N PRO A 105 10.59 -7.91 9.40
CA PRO A 105 10.06 -9.25 9.29
C PRO A 105 8.64 -9.35 9.86
N VAL A 106 7.89 -10.32 9.36
CA VAL A 106 6.58 -10.68 9.90
C VAL A 106 6.80 -11.38 11.23
N GLU A 107 6.53 -10.65 12.30
CA GLU A 107 6.57 -11.17 13.67
C GLU A 107 5.17 -11.06 14.26
N VAL A 108 4.68 -12.20 14.76
CA VAL A 108 3.40 -12.29 15.47
C VAL A 108 3.73 -12.41 16.94
N VAL A 109 3.33 -11.39 17.70
CA VAL A 109 3.49 -11.31 19.15
C VAL A 109 2.16 -11.58 19.83
N GLU A 110 2.21 -11.88 21.13
CA GLU A 110 0.99 -11.97 21.93
C GLU A 110 0.27 -10.61 22.01
N TYR A 111 -1.02 -10.67 22.33
CA TYR A 111 -1.83 -9.46 22.41
C TYR A 111 -1.26 -8.50 23.46
N ASP A 112 -1.14 -7.23 23.06
CA ASP A 112 -0.71 -6.14 23.93
C ASP A 112 -1.88 -5.18 24.14
N PRO A 113 -2.38 -5.00 25.38
CA PRO A 113 -3.49 -4.09 25.66
C PRO A 113 -3.18 -2.64 25.32
N LEU A 114 -1.89 -2.25 25.27
CA LEU A 114 -1.49 -0.91 24.84
C LEU A 114 -1.87 -0.61 23.39
N TRP A 115 -2.20 -1.62 22.57
CA TRP A 115 -2.67 -1.38 21.21
C TRP A 115 -3.96 -0.57 21.13
N LEU A 116 -4.81 -0.64 22.16
CA LEU A 116 -6.01 0.20 22.25
C LEU A 116 -5.61 1.66 22.50
N GLU A 117 -4.72 1.89 23.46
CA GLU A 117 -4.19 3.24 23.75
C GLU A 117 -3.46 3.83 22.54
N ARG A 118 -2.67 3.03 21.81
CA ARG A 118 -1.99 3.48 20.57
C ARG A 118 -2.96 3.82 19.46
N PHE A 119 -4.09 3.13 19.38
CA PHE A 119 -5.16 3.47 18.46
C PHE A 119 -5.80 4.80 18.87
N ASP A 120 -6.17 4.94 20.14
CA ASP A 120 -6.83 6.15 20.67
C ASP A 120 -5.93 7.39 20.45
N GLU A 121 -4.63 7.30 20.75
CA GLU A 121 -3.64 8.36 20.50
C GLU A 121 -3.62 8.80 19.01
N GLU A 122 -3.61 7.84 18.07
CA GLU A 122 -3.56 8.18 16.65
C GLU A 122 -4.93 8.62 16.11
N ALA A 123 -6.03 8.12 16.68
CA ALA A 123 -7.37 8.56 16.34
C ALA A 123 -7.62 10.01 16.79
N GLU A 124 -7.16 10.39 17.97
CA GLU A 124 -7.17 11.78 18.46
C GLU A 124 -6.32 12.70 17.59
N PHE A 125 -5.14 12.23 17.16
CA PHE A 125 -4.32 12.98 16.19
C PHE A 125 -5.08 13.22 14.88
N LEU A 126 -5.70 12.18 14.32
CA LEU A 126 -6.46 12.29 13.07
C LEU A 126 -7.69 13.21 13.22
N ASP A 127 -8.42 13.12 14.33
CA ASP A 127 -9.58 14.00 14.59
C ASP A 127 -9.15 15.46 14.79
N GLY A 128 -8.00 15.69 15.44
CA GLY A 128 -7.44 17.03 15.61
C GLY A 128 -6.92 17.65 14.30
N GLU A 129 -6.34 16.84 13.42
CA GLU A 129 -5.80 17.26 12.12
C GLU A 129 -6.91 17.46 11.06
N PHE A 130 -8.00 16.68 11.18
CA PHE A 130 -9.08 16.63 10.21
C PHE A 130 -10.43 16.85 10.88
N GLY A 131 -11.09 17.97 10.54
CA GLY A 131 -12.48 18.19 10.93
C GLY A 131 -13.47 17.25 10.21
N PRO A 132 -14.76 17.28 10.61
CA PRO A 132 -15.80 16.38 10.12
C PRO A 132 -16.07 16.51 8.60
N ASP A 133 -15.66 17.63 7.99
CA ASP A 133 -15.75 17.84 6.54
C ASP A 133 -14.70 17.06 5.74
N CYS A 134 -13.67 16.52 6.40
CA CYS A 134 -12.58 15.75 5.78
C CYS A 134 -12.63 14.28 6.19
N VAL A 135 -12.87 14.01 7.48
CA VAL A 135 -12.92 12.67 8.06
C VAL A 135 -14.21 12.54 8.85
N THR A 136 -15.10 11.63 8.43
CA THR A 136 -16.43 11.49 9.04
C THR A 136 -16.50 10.39 10.09
N ARG A 137 -15.55 9.44 10.07
CA ARG A 137 -15.51 8.32 10.99
C ARG A 137 -14.13 7.69 11.05
N ILE A 138 -13.70 7.29 12.24
CA ILE A 138 -12.44 6.59 12.48
C ILE A 138 -12.74 5.32 13.29
N GLU A 139 -12.23 4.17 12.86
CA GLU A 139 -12.47 2.89 13.52
C GLU A 139 -11.19 2.06 13.61
N HIS A 140 -10.93 1.48 14.78
CA HIS A 140 -9.89 0.48 14.95
C HIS A 140 -10.33 -0.82 14.29
N PHE A 141 -9.50 -1.39 13.42
CA PHE A 141 -9.79 -2.68 12.84
C PHE A 141 -8.53 -3.56 12.77
N GLY A 142 -8.68 -4.72 12.15
CA GLY A 142 -7.63 -5.70 12.06
C GLY A 142 -7.48 -6.49 13.36
N SER A 143 -6.35 -7.17 13.49
CA SER A 143 -6.15 -8.10 14.60
C SER A 143 -5.80 -7.43 15.91
N THR A 144 -5.23 -6.22 15.88
CA THR A 144 -4.87 -5.48 17.10
C THR A 144 -6.09 -4.89 17.79
N ALA A 145 -7.21 -4.75 17.08
CA ALA A 145 -8.51 -4.36 17.63
C ALA A 145 -9.21 -5.48 18.42
N VAL A 146 -8.81 -6.75 18.25
CA VAL A 146 -9.48 -7.89 18.89
C VAL A 146 -8.73 -8.29 20.17
N PRO A 147 -9.30 -8.10 21.37
CA PRO A 147 -8.65 -8.44 22.62
C PRO A 147 -8.21 -9.91 22.69
N GLY A 148 -6.98 -10.14 23.15
CA GLY A 148 -6.40 -11.48 23.29
C GLY A 148 -5.92 -12.14 21.99
N LEU A 149 -6.07 -11.49 20.82
CA LEU A 149 -5.62 -12.03 19.55
C LEU A 149 -4.16 -11.68 19.24
N SER A 150 -3.27 -12.67 19.27
CA SER A 150 -1.86 -12.52 18.88
C SER A 150 -1.75 -11.96 17.45
N SER A 151 -0.94 -10.94 17.22
CA SER A 151 -0.88 -10.20 15.95
C SER A 151 0.52 -9.65 15.63
N LYS A 152 0.69 -9.15 14.41
CA LYS A 152 1.74 -8.17 14.16
C LYS A 152 1.42 -6.90 14.95
N PRO A 153 2.41 -6.23 15.58
CA PRO A 153 2.22 -4.96 16.26
C PRO A 153 2.09 -3.83 15.24
N THR A 154 0.95 -3.77 14.56
CA THR A 154 0.59 -2.74 13.57
C THR A 154 -0.85 -2.37 13.85
N ILE A 155 -1.10 -1.09 14.10
CA ILE A 155 -2.44 -0.57 14.31
C ILE A 155 -3.04 -0.30 12.93
N ASP A 156 -4.07 -1.06 12.58
CA ASP A 156 -4.80 -0.89 11.33
C ASP A 156 -6.04 -0.01 11.63
N ILE A 157 -6.21 1.11 10.92
CA ILE A 157 -7.26 2.09 11.16
C ILE A 157 -8.08 2.28 9.89
N LEU A 158 -9.41 2.20 10.00
CA LEU A 158 -10.33 2.60 8.95
C LEU A 158 -10.71 4.06 9.14
N VAL A 159 -10.69 4.82 8.05
CA VAL A 159 -11.02 6.24 8.05
C VAL A 159 -12.02 6.50 6.93
N GLU A 160 -13.16 7.07 7.29
CA GLU A 160 -14.23 7.43 6.36
C GLU A 160 -13.99 8.82 5.80
N LEU A 161 -14.08 8.90 4.47
CA LEU A 161 -14.00 10.15 3.73
C LEU A 161 -15.38 10.50 3.17
N PRO A 162 -15.72 11.78 3.00
CA PRO A 162 -16.89 12.15 2.21
C PRO A 162 -16.78 11.67 0.75
N SER A 163 -15.57 11.76 0.18
CA SER A 163 -15.25 11.23 -1.14
C SER A 163 -13.74 11.01 -1.31
N PHE A 164 -13.34 10.25 -2.33
CA PHE A 164 -11.92 10.13 -2.69
C PHE A 164 -11.31 11.46 -3.17
N GLU A 165 -12.12 12.37 -3.73
CA GLU A 165 -11.67 13.71 -4.14
C GLU A 165 -11.18 14.50 -2.91
N VAL A 166 -11.98 14.51 -1.84
CA VAL A 166 -11.59 15.10 -0.54
C VAL A 166 -10.35 14.42 0.01
N GLY A 167 -10.30 13.08 -0.06
CA GLY A 167 -9.12 12.32 0.34
C GLY A 167 -7.84 12.77 -0.36
N GLU A 168 -7.89 12.99 -1.67
CA GLU A 168 -6.73 13.36 -2.49
C GLU A 168 -6.33 14.83 -2.32
N GLN A 169 -7.30 15.75 -2.27
CA GLN A 169 -7.04 17.19 -2.21
C GLN A 169 -6.72 17.68 -0.79
N GLU A 170 -7.44 17.16 0.22
CA GLU A 170 -7.44 17.72 1.56
C GLU A 170 -6.68 16.85 2.55
N VAL A 171 -6.91 15.54 2.54
CA VAL A 171 -6.38 14.62 3.57
C VAL A 171 -4.95 14.18 3.26
N LYS A 172 -4.69 13.81 2.01
CA LYS A 172 -3.39 13.27 1.58
C LYS A 172 -2.21 14.23 1.85
N PRO A 173 -2.26 15.53 1.51
CA PRO A 173 -1.11 16.41 1.74
C PRO A 173 -0.72 16.50 3.22
N ARG A 174 -1.71 16.66 4.10
CA ARG A 174 -1.54 16.74 5.55
C ARG A 174 -1.00 15.44 6.16
N LEU A 175 -1.52 14.28 5.74
CA LEU A 175 -0.98 12.99 6.18
C LEU A 175 0.48 12.79 5.73
N VAL A 176 0.82 13.21 4.50
CA VAL A 176 2.20 13.14 4.01
C VAL A 176 3.13 14.04 4.83
N GLU A 177 2.69 15.27 5.15
CA GLU A 177 3.41 16.19 6.04
C GLU A 177 3.60 15.61 7.45
N ALA A 178 2.59 14.90 7.97
CA ALA A 178 2.65 14.16 9.23
C ALA A 178 3.52 12.87 9.17
N GLY A 179 4.21 12.63 8.06
CA GLY A 179 5.17 11.54 7.91
C GLY A 179 4.58 10.21 7.42
N TYR A 180 3.34 10.21 6.92
CA TYR A 180 2.78 9.03 6.27
C TYR A 180 3.24 8.88 4.82
N ILE A 181 3.34 7.62 4.40
CA ILE A 181 3.63 7.25 3.01
C ILE A 181 2.34 6.77 2.35
N TYR A 182 1.90 7.49 1.32
CA TYR A 182 0.70 7.19 0.55
C TYR A 182 0.92 6.12 -0.53
N PHE A 183 -0.10 5.29 -0.74
CA PHE A 183 -0.24 4.43 -1.92
C PHE A 183 -1.71 4.10 -2.20
N TRP A 184 -2.04 4.00 -3.48
CA TRP A 184 -3.32 3.49 -3.93
C TRP A 184 -3.32 1.96 -3.92
N ARG A 185 -4.30 1.34 -3.26
CA ARG A 185 -4.44 -0.13 -3.20
C ARG A 185 -5.42 -0.60 -4.27
N SER A 186 -4.88 -1.10 -5.38
CA SER A 186 -5.66 -1.64 -6.51
C SER A 186 -5.84 -3.17 -6.48
N ASP A 187 -5.11 -3.88 -5.62
CA ASP A 187 -5.14 -5.35 -5.50
C ASP A 187 -6.36 -5.89 -4.73
N CYS A 188 -7.17 -5.01 -4.15
CA CYS A 188 -8.43 -5.34 -3.47
C CYS A 188 -9.56 -4.46 -4.05
N PRO A 189 -10.12 -4.79 -5.22
CA PRO A 189 -11.16 -3.96 -5.85
C PRO A 189 -12.49 -3.99 -5.06
N PRO A 190 -13.24 -2.86 -4.97
CA PRO A 190 -12.85 -1.53 -5.43
C PRO A 190 -11.67 -0.96 -4.64
N GLY A 191 -10.75 -0.28 -5.34
CA GLY A 191 -9.51 0.20 -4.74
C GLY A 191 -9.74 1.34 -3.76
N HIS A 192 -8.79 1.51 -2.83
CA HIS A 192 -8.88 2.50 -1.76
C HIS A 192 -7.53 3.16 -1.46
N MET A 193 -7.56 4.25 -0.71
CA MET A 193 -6.35 4.98 -0.30
C MET A 193 -5.71 4.32 0.92
N MET A 194 -4.40 4.10 0.91
CA MET A 194 -3.68 3.54 2.05
C MET A 194 -2.46 4.37 2.43
N PHE A 195 -2.28 4.58 3.72
CA PHE A 195 -1.19 5.36 4.29
C PHE A 195 -0.46 4.53 5.34
N VAL A 196 0.87 4.59 5.36
CA VAL A 196 1.66 3.86 6.37
C VAL A 196 2.71 4.73 7.04
N LYS A 197 2.90 4.50 8.33
CA LYS A 197 3.87 5.20 9.21
C LYS A 197 4.56 4.20 10.13
N GLY A 198 5.72 4.57 10.67
CA GLY A 198 6.48 3.74 11.63
C GLY A 198 7.45 2.73 11.00
N TYR A 199 7.86 2.95 9.74
CA TYR A 199 8.81 2.10 9.02
C TYR A 199 10.22 2.76 8.89
N GLY A 200 10.59 3.61 9.85
CA GLY A 200 11.88 4.35 9.89
C GLY A 200 13.07 3.51 10.36
N GLU A 201 14.28 4.11 10.40
CA GLU A 201 15.52 3.43 10.85
C GLU A 201 15.55 3.15 12.34
N GLU A 202 15.01 4.08 13.13
CA GLU A 202 14.96 3.97 14.59
C GLU A 202 13.89 2.98 15.08
N GLY A 203 13.07 2.45 14.17
CA GLY A 203 11.87 1.71 14.53
C GLY A 203 10.79 2.63 15.11
N GLY A 204 9.63 2.07 15.41
CA GLY A 204 8.51 2.83 15.98
C GLY A 204 7.20 2.07 15.88
N GLN A 205 6.17 2.63 16.52
CA GLN A 205 4.80 2.11 16.40
C GLN A 205 4.34 2.25 14.94
N LYS A 206 3.82 1.15 14.38
CA LYS A 206 3.39 1.08 12.99
C LYS A 206 1.89 1.35 12.89
N TYR A 207 1.53 2.23 11.96
CA TYR A 207 0.15 2.58 11.67
C TYR A 207 -0.14 2.37 10.19
N HIS A 208 -1.24 1.69 9.91
CA HIS A 208 -1.77 1.43 8.57
C HIS A 208 -3.15 2.07 8.50
N LEU A 209 -3.28 3.21 7.81
CA LEU A 209 -4.58 3.84 7.59
C LEU A 209 -5.17 3.36 6.27
N HIS A 210 -6.45 3.02 6.30
CA HIS A 210 -7.23 2.56 5.17
C HIS A 210 -8.41 3.51 4.97
N LEU A 211 -8.32 4.34 3.95
CA LEU A 211 -9.23 5.45 3.70
C LEU A 211 -10.18 5.12 2.55
N ALA A 212 -11.48 5.22 2.78
CA ALA A 212 -12.50 5.07 1.73
C ALA A 212 -13.81 5.80 2.08
N PRO A 213 -14.63 6.15 1.08
CA PRO A 213 -15.94 6.73 1.33
C PRO A 213 -16.91 5.80 2.06
N SER A 214 -17.98 6.38 2.58
CA SER A 214 -19.09 5.59 3.15
C SER A 214 -19.68 4.63 2.11
N GLY A 215 -20.15 3.47 2.56
CA GLY A 215 -20.68 2.41 1.70
C GLY A 215 -19.62 1.62 0.91
N HIS A 216 -18.34 1.97 1.02
CA HIS A 216 -17.27 1.18 0.40
C HIS A 216 -17.14 -0.20 1.05
N PRO A 217 -16.96 -1.32 0.30
CA PRO A 217 -16.81 -2.67 0.86
C PRO A 217 -15.64 -2.85 1.84
N LEU A 218 -14.71 -1.90 1.87
CA LEU A 218 -13.62 -1.86 2.84
C LEU A 218 -14.15 -1.88 4.29
N TRP A 219 -15.31 -1.25 4.54
CA TRP A 219 -15.96 -1.20 5.86
C TRP A 219 -16.42 -2.57 6.37
N ASP A 220 -16.63 -3.54 5.48
CA ASP A 220 -16.99 -4.90 5.87
C ASP A 220 -15.88 -5.60 6.66
N ARG A 221 -14.65 -5.07 6.64
CA ARG A 221 -13.55 -5.56 7.47
C ARG A 221 -13.83 -5.43 8.98
N LEU A 222 -14.72 -4.51 9.38
CA LEU A 222 -15.19 -4.43 10.77
C LEU A 222 -16.00 -5.66 11.18
N LEU A 223 -16.74 -6.28 10.24
CA LEU A 223 -17.52 -7.49 10.52
C LEU A 223 -16.62 -8.63 10.96
N PHE A 224 -15.47 -8.78 10.30
CA PHE A 224 -14.47 -9.79 10.65
C PHE A 224 -13.99 -9.63 12.11
N CYS A 225 -13.59 -8.43 12.53
CA CYS A 225 -13.12 -8.16 13.89
C CYS A 225 -14.21 -8.45 14.93
N ARG A 226 -15.40 -7.88 14.74
CA ARG A 226 -16.56 -8.07 15.61
C ARG A 226 -16.98 -9.53 15.73
N TYR A 227 -16.81 -10.31 14.66
CA TYR A 227 -17.07 -11.74 14.70
C TYR A 227 -16.03 -12.47 15.55
N LEU A 228 -14.74 -12.19 15.37
CA LEU A 228 -13.70 -12.82 16.18
C LEU A 228 -13.83 -12.50 17.68
N GLU A 229 -14.25 -11.30 18.06
CA GLU A 229 -14.53 -10.92 19.45
C GLU A 229 -15.62 -11.79 20.08
N ARG A 230 -16.69 -12.09 19.34
CA ARG A 230 -17.81 -12.91 19.81
C ARG A 230 -17.54 -14.41 19.75
N HIS A 231 -16.55 -14.82 18.96
CA HIS A 231 -16.23 -16.23 18.70
C HIS A 231 -14.76 -16.54 19.07
N PRO A 232 -14.42 -16.65 20.38
CA PRO A 232 -13.04 -16.85 20.83
C PRO A 232 -12.32 -18.06 20.21
N ASN A 233 -13.06 -19.13 19.91
CA ASN A 233 -12.52 -20.30 19.21
C ASN A 233 -12.01 -19.95 17.80
N MET A 234 -12.73 -19.10 17.07
CA MET A 234 -12.32 -18.63 15.74
C MET A 234 -11.13 -17.68 15.84
N ALA A 235 -11.10 -16.80 16.85
CA ALA A 235 -9.93 -15.95 17.13
C ALA A 235 -8.68 -16.80 17.42
N HIS A 236 -8.82 -17.87 18.21
CA HIS A 236 -7.72 -18.79 18.50
C HIS A 236 -7.20 -19.50 17.24
N GLN A 237 -8.09 -20.02 16.40
CA GLN A 237 -7.72 -20.62 15.11
C GLN A 237 -6.97 -19.63 14.21
N TYR A 238 -7.46 -18.39 14.16
CA TYR A 238 -6.82 -17.34 13.37
C TYR A 238 -5.42 -16.98 13.91
N GLY A 239 -5.27 -16.85 15.23
CA GLY A 239 -3.98 -16.63 15.88
C GLY A 239 -2.99 -17.76 15.55
N SER A 240 -3.43 -19.01 15.62
CA SER A 240 -2.61 -20.18 15.28
C SER A 240 -2.21 -20.23 13.80
N LEU A 241 -3.13 -19.88 12.89
CA LEU A 241 -2.83 -19.72 11.47
C LEU A 241 -1.76 -18.65 11.24
N LYS A 242 -1.90 -17.48 11.86
CA LYS A 242 -0.95 -16.36 11.76
C LYS A 242 0.44 -16.76 12.24
N ARG A 243 0.54 -17.43 13.40
CA ARG A 243 1.83 -17.91 13.93
C ARG A 243 2.50 -18.88 12.97
N ARG A 244 1.75 -19.82 12.39
CA ARG A 244 2.27 -20.77 11.40
C ARG A 244 2.76 -20.05 10.14
N LEU A 245 1.97 -19.14 9.58
CA LEU A 245 2.35 -18.40 8.38
C LEU A 245 3.55 -17.47 8.63
N ALA A 246 3.66 -16.84 9.80
CA ALA A 246 4.80 -16.00 10.14
C ALA A 246 6.11 -16.79 10.22
N LYS A 247 6.06 -18.06 10.65
CA LYS A 247 7.24 -18.96 10.62
C LYS A 247 7.67 -19.30 9.20
N VAL A 248 6.72 -19.56 8.30
CA VAL A 248 7.01 -19.96 6.91
C VAL A 248 7.38 -18.77 6.03
N HIS A 249 6.72 -17.62 6.23
CA HIS A 249 6.82 -16.43 5.39
C HIS A 249 7.38 -15.22 6.16
N ARG A 250 8.39 -15.45 7.01
CA ARG A 250 8.98 -14.41 7.89
C ARG A 250 9.41 -13.15 7.13
N HIS A 251 9.96 -13.30 5.94
CA HIS A 251 10.45 -12.18 5.11
C HIS A 251 9.59 -11.92 3.87
N ASP A 252 8.44 -12.60 3.75
CA ASP A 252 7.53 -12.49 2.61
C ASP A 252 6.15 -12.04 3.10
N ARG A 253 5.99 -10.72 3.22
CA ARG A 253 4.77 -10.10 3.74
C ARG A 253 3.56 -10.36 2.84
N GLU A 254 3.79 -10.49 1.54
CA GLU A 254 2.75 -10.76 0.55
C GLU A 254 2.25 -12.20 0.70
N ALA A 255 3.16 -13.18 0.72
CA ALA A 255 2.79 -14.58 0.95
C ALA A 255 2.11 -14.78 2.31
N TYR A 256 2.59 -14.11 3.37
CA TYR A 256 1.91 -14.09 4.67
C TYR A 256 0.49 -13.53 4.59
N THR A 257 0.28 -12.46 3.82
CA THR A 257 -1.04 -11.83 3.65
C THR A 257 -1.98 -12.75 2.87
N ASN A 258 -1.51 -13.29 1.74
CA ASN A 258 -2.26 -14.19 0.87
C ASN A 258 -2.63 -15.51 1.57
N GLY A 259 -1.73 -16.05 2.40
CA GLY A 259 -1.98 -17.28 3.16
C GLY A 259 -3.14 -17.19 4.16
N LYS A 260 -3.60 -15.97 4.50
CA LYS A 260 -4.74 -15.74 5.39
C LYS A 260 -6.05 -15.51 4.65
N THR A 261 -6.00 -15.22 3.35
CA THR A 261 -7.15 -14.72 2.59
C THR A 261 -8.36 -15.65 2.68
N ALA A 262 -8.18 -16.96 2.46
CA ALA A 262 -9.29 -17.92 2.53
C ALA A 262 -10.00 -17.90 3.88
N PHE A 263 -9.24 -17.89 4.98
CA PHE A 263 -9.81 -17.84 6.34
C PHE A 263 -10.54 -16.51 6.60
N VAL A 264 -9.95 -15.39 6.18
CA VAL A 264 -10.57 -14.07 6.35
C VAL A 264 -11.88 -13.97 5.57
N THR A 265 -11.91 -14.45 4.33
CA THR A 265 -13.11 -14.47 3.48
C THR A 265 -14.22 -15.30 4.14
N GLU A 266 -13.93 -16.55 4.51
CA GLU A 266 -14.91 -17.45 5.13
C GLU A 266 -15.51 -16.86 6.41
N VAL A 267 -14.67 -16.30 7.29
CA VAL A 267 -15.13 -15.69 8.54
C VAL A 267 -15.96 -14.44 8.28
N THR A 268 -15.59 -13.64 7.28
CA THR A 268 -16.34 -12.44 6.90
C THR A 268 -17.73 -12.80 6.35
N GLU A 269 -17.83 -13.88 5.56
CA GLU A 269 -19.11 -14.40 5.07
C GLU A 269 -20.01 -14.85 6.23
N ARG A 270 -19.48 -15.66 7.16
CA ARG A 270 -20.20 -16.06 8.38
C ARG A 270 -20.64 -14.85 9.21
N ALA A 271 -19.80 -13.83 9.31
CA ALA A 271 -20.13 -12.59 10.02
C ALA A 271 -21.30 -11.85 9.36
N ARG A 272 -21.33 -11.79 8.01
CA ARG A 272 -22.47 -11.21 7.28
C ARG A 272 -23.76 -12.00 7.53
N GLU A 273 -23.70 -13.33 7.45
CA GLU A 273 -24.86 -14.19 7.70
C GLU A 273 -25.43 -14.01 9.10
N GLU A 274 -24.58 -13.90 10.13
CA GLU A 274 -25.00 -13.64 11.51
C GLU A 274 -25.72 -12.29 11.65
N VAL A 275 -25.20 -11.24 10.99
CA VAL A 275 -25.81 -9.89 11.00
C VAL A 275 -27.17 -9.91 10.32
N MET A 276 -27.27 -10.53 9.14
CA MET A 276 -28.54 -10.63 8.40
C MET A 276 -29.59 -11.44 9.16
N SER A 277 -29.17 -12.53 9.81
CA SER A 277 -30.08 -13.36 10.62
C SER A 277 -30.64 -12.58 11.81
N LYS A 278 -29.81 -11.78 12.49
CA LYS A 278 -30.25 -10.93 13.60
C LYS A 278 -31.19 -9.82 13.14
N ALA A 279 -30.90 -9.16 12.03
CA ALA A 279 -31.78 -8.13 11.46
C ALA A 279 -33.18 -8.70 11.13
N GLN A 280 -33.24 -9.89 10.52
CA GLN A 280 -34.51 -10.56 10.22
C GLN A 280 -35.32 -10.98 11.46
N ILE A 281 -34.65 -11.24 12.59
CA ILE A 281 -35.33 -11.55 13.86
C ILE A 281 -35.94 -10.27 14.44
N LEU A 282 -35.19 -9.16 14.45
CA LEU A 282 -35.66 -7.87 14.95
C LEU A 282 -36.87 -7.35 14.14
N ASP A 283 -36.81 -7.44 12.81
CA ASP A 283 -37.92 -7.04 11.94
C ASP A 283 -39.21 -7.86 12.20
N ARG A 284 -39.08 -9.12 12.64
CA ARG A 284 -40.23 -10.00 12.99
C ARG A 284 -40.80 -9.72 14.38
N GLU A 285 -39.97 -9.24 15.31
CA GLU A 285 -40.40 -8.84 16.65
C GLU A 285 -41.10 -7.47 16.62
N GLU A 286 -40.67 -6.53 15.78
CA GLU A 286 -41.33 -5.21 15.61
C GLU A 286 -42.65 -5.28 14.80
N THR A 287 -42.86 -6.34 14.03
CA THR A 287 -44.07 -6.53 13.19
C THR A 287 -45.11 -7.48 13.80
N SER A 288 -44.86 -8.01 15.01
CA SER A 288 -45.87 -8.78 15.75
C SER A 288 -46.79 -7.84 16.55
N PRO A 289 -48.12 -7.88 16.32
CA PRO A 289 -49.10 -6.97 16.95
C PRO A 289 -49.35 -7.24 18.43
#